data_AF-A0A0A0D321-F1
#
_entry.id   AF-A0A0A0D321-F1
#
_cell.length_a   1.000
_cell.length_b   1.000
_cell.length_c   1.000
_cell.angle_alpha   90.00
_cell.angle_beta   90.00
_cell.angle_gamma   90.00
#
_symmetry.space_group_name_H-M   'P 1'
#
loop_
_entity.id
_entity.type
_entity.pdbx_description
1 polymer ?
#
loop_
_entity_poly.entity_id
_entity_poly.type
_entity_poly.pdbx_seq_one_letter_code
_entity_poly.pdbx_strand_id
1 'polypeptide(L)'
;LAALALPEAEGAAGSPVAVAVDGRRFVFDANEDGVVAIELDFEADRVVFTLSDHRGTHRIESGLGHAVEGDTTMTGNLLHHEYQPDSLRVIARGVWRDERRLEMTWRFVETAFCDTVTLTFGDGDVRLDRRVNTNAGPLERPTLLGRAA
;
A
#
# COMPACT_ATOMS: atom_id res chain seq x y z
N LEU A 1 17.56 -30.48 13.25
CA LEU A 1 16.43 -29.88 12.51
C LEU A 1 16.81 -28.43 12.23
N ALA A 2 17.17 -28.12 10.99
CA ALA A 2 17.32 -26.73 10.58
C ALA A 2 15.92 -26.09 10.59
N ALA A 3 15.79 -24.94 11.26
CA ALA A 3 14.50 -24.28 11.45
C ALA A 3 13.88 -23.91 10.09
N LEU A 4 12.63 -24.30 9.88
CA LEU A 4 11.81 -23.76 8.80
C LEU A 4 11.51 -22.30 9.14
N ALA A 5 12.28 -21.38 8.56
CA ALA A 5 12.01 -19.95 8.60
C ALA A 5 11.53 -19.52 7.21
N LEU A 6 10.43 -18.76 7.16
CA LEU A 6 10.05 -18.05 5.95
C LEU A 6 11.14 -17.00 5.68
N PRO A 7 11.60 -16.83 4.42
CA PRO A 7 12.57 -15.81 4.12
C PRO A 7 12.02 -14.44 4.52
N GLU A 8 12.81 -13.68 5.27
CA GLU A 8 12.52 -12.28 5.50
C GLU A 8 12.53 -11.57 4.16
N ALA A 9 11.52 -10.73 3.96
CA ALA A 9 11.37 -10.11 2.68
C ALA A 9 12.32 -8.91 2.57
N GLU A 10 13.21 -9.00 1.59
CA GLU A 10 14.36 -8.11 1.38
C GLU A 10 13.96 -6.63 1.31
N GLY A 11 14.83 -5.73 1.80
CA GLY A 11 14.63 -4.28 1.77
C GLY A 11 14.90 -3.63 3.13
N ALA A 12 15.03 -2.31 3.13
CA ALA A 12 15.30 -1.54 4.35
C ALA A 12 14.00 -1.18 5.09
N ALA A 13 14.08 -1.07 6.42
CA ALA A 13 12.97 -0.58 7.24
C ALA A 13 12.83 0.95 7.21
N GLY A 14 13.79 1.68 6.63
CA GLY A 14 13.74 3.14 6.54
C GLY A 14 14.39 3.68 5.28
N SER A 15 14.10 4.94 4.97
CA SER A 15 14.70 5.72 3.89
C SER A 15 14.87 7.17 4.32
N PRO A 16 15.92 7.89 3.87
CA PRO A 16 16.03 9.34 4.04
C PRO A 16 14.81 10.12 3.50
N VAL A 17 14.16 9.62 2.46
CA VAL A 17 12.97 10.27 1.85
C VAL A 17 11.75 10.20 2.76
N ALA A 18 11.68 9.24 3.69
CA ALA A 18 10.54 9.08 4.60
C ALA A 18 10.22 10.40 5.33
N VAL A 19 11.24 11.11 5.83
CA VAL A 19 11.08 12.40 6.53
C VAL A 19 10.46 13.48 5.64
N ALA A 20 10.72 13.45 4.33
CA ALA A 20 10.21 14.46 3.39
C ALA A 20 8.77 14.20 2.95
N VAL A 21 8.28 12.97 3.10
CA VAL A 21 6.94 12.54 2.68
C VAL A 21 6.02 12.21 3.85
N ASP A 22 6.53 12.18 5.07
CA ASP A 22 5.78 11.99 6.31
C ASP A 22 4.72 13.09 6.53
N GLY A 23 3.49 12.68 6.81
CA GLY A 23 2.31 13.54 6.93
C GLY A 23 1.92 14.27 5.63
N ARG A 24 2.56 13.96 4.50
CA ARG A 24 2.36 14.70 3.25
C ARG A 24 1.18 14.13 2.47
N ARG A 25 0.25 15.01 2.10
CA ARG A 25 -0.87 14.69 1.22
C ARG A 25 -0.46 14.82 -0.24
N PHE A 26 -0.69 13.76 -1.01
CA PHE A 26 -0.57 13.76 -2.46
C PHE A 26 -1.95 13.65 -3.08
N VAL A 27 -2.29 14.58 -3.99
CA VAL A 27 -3.56 14.63 -4.71
C VAL A 27 -3.41 14.09 -6.12
N PHE A 28 -4.45 13.44 -6.62
CA PHE A 28 -4.47 12.84 -7.95
C PHE A 28 -5.49 13.54 -8.85
N ASP A 29 -5.15 13.65 -10.13
CA ASP A 29 -6.13 14.02 -11.16
C ASP A 29 -7.20 12.92 -11.27
N ALA A 30 -8.36 13.24 -11.87
CA ALA A 30 -9.45 12.29 -12.05
C ALA A 30 -8.96 10.99 -12.73
N ASN A 31 -9.27 9.85 -12.11
CA ASN A 31 -8.83 8.53 -12.54
C ASN A 31 -9.98 7.52 -12.39
N GLU A 32 -9.86 6.37 -13.05
CA GLU A 32 -10.91 5.34 -13.07
C GLU A 32 -11.15 4.66 -11.71
N ASP A 33 -10.18 4.71 -10.80
CA ASP A 33 -10.32 4.20 -9.44
C ASP A 33 -11.02 5.19 -8.49
N GLY A 34 -11.25 6.44 -8.95
CA GLY A 34 -11.84 7.49 -8.14
C GLY A 34 -10.97 7.93 -6.96
N VAL A 35 -9.67 7.63 -7.00
CA VAL A 35 -8.72 8.01 -5.94
C VAL A 35 -8.50 9.51 -6.00
N VAL A 36 -8.70 10.18 -4.88
CA VAL A 36 -8.55 11.63 -4.76
C VAL A 36 -7.20 11.99 -4.15
N ALA A 37 -6.78 11.26 -3.11
CA ALA A 37 -5.54 11.53 -2.41
C ALA A 37 -4.97 10.31 -1.67
N ILE A 38 -3.67 10.36 -1.38
CA ILE A 38 -3.01 9.51 -0.41
C ILE A 38 -2.21 10.34 0.60
N GLU A 39 -2.04 9.80 1.79
CA GLU A 39 -1.19 10.32 2.87
C GLU A 39 -0.41 9.16 3.50
N LEU A 40 0.79 9.44 3.97
CA LEU A 40 1.66 8.50 4.67
C LEU A 40 2.06 9.09 6.00
N ASP A 41 1.77 8.40 7.09
CA ASP A 41 2.25 8.76 8.42
C ASP A 41 3.27 7.70 8.85
N PHE A 42 4.53 8.10 9.03
CA PHE A 42 5.61 7.23 9.45
C PHE A 42 5.77 7.28 10.97
N GLU A 43 5.84 6.10 11.58
CA GLU A 43 6.25 5.94 12.97
C GLU A 43 7.57 5.15 13.03
N ALA A 44 8.05 4.84 14.25
CA ALA A 44 9.37 4.25 14.46
C ALA A 44 9.59 2.94 13.65
N ASP A 45 8.58 2.10 13.55
CA ASP A 45 8.66 0.77 12.94
C ASP A 45 7.48 0.47 12.00
N ARG A 46 6.66 1.46 11.64
CA ARG A 46 5.49 1.26 10.79
C ARG A 46 5.18 2.49 9.94
N VAL A 47 4.34 2.29 8.93
CA VAL A 47 3.74 3.35 8.12
C VAL A 47 2.25 3.14 8.02
N VAL A 48 1.47 4.20 8.25
CA VAL A 48 0.03 4.21 8.00
C VAL A 48 -0.21 4.79 6.62
N PHE A 49 -0.66 3.95 5.68
CA PHE A 49 -1.09 4.37 4.36
C PHE A 49 -2.57 4.75 4.42
N THR A 50 -2.88 6.01 4.15
CA THR A 50 -4.24 6.52 4.04
C THR A 50 -4.57 6.81 2.58
N LEU A 51 -5.71 6.33 2.09
CA LEU A 51 -6.23 6.61 0.75
C LEU A 51 -7.64 7.17 0.86
N SER A 52 -7.93 8.24 0.12
CA SER A 52 -9.28 8.79 -0.02
C SER A 52 -9.81 8.59 -1.43
N ASP A 53 -11.01 8.04 -1.54
CA ASP A 53 -11.72 7.84 -2.81
C ASP A 53 -13.24 8.10 -2.64
N HIS A 54 -14.02 7.68 -3.62
CA HIS A 54 -15.49 7.81 -3.64
C HIS A 54 -16.23 7.05 -2.52
N ARG A 55 -15.61 6.05 -1.88
CA ARG A 55 -16.15 5.28 -0.73
C ARG A 55 -15.75 5.89 0.61
N GLY A 56 -14.86 6.87 0.62
CA GLY A 56 -14.43 7.59 1.82
C GLY A 56 -12.93 7.50 2.04
N THR A 57 -12.52 7.41 3.30
CA THR A 57 -11.10 7.35 3.69
C THR A 57 -10.78 5.99 4.28
N HIS A 58 -9.76 5.35 3.73
CA HIS A 58 -9.32 4.00 4.05
C HIS A 58 -7.90 4.03 4.60
N ARG A 59 -7.58 3.10 5.51
CA ARG A 59 -6.26 2.99 6.11
C ARG A 59 -5.76 1.56 6.11
N ILE A 60 -4.46 1.40 5.92
CA ILE A 60 -3.72 0.17 6.19
C ILE A 60 -2.44 0.55 6.93
N GLU A 61 -2.26 -0.01 8.13
CA GLU A 61 -1.00 0.03 8.86
C GLU A 61 -0.09 -1.08 8.34
N SER A 62 1.15 -0.75 7.98
CA SER A 62 2.16 -1.69 7.52
C SER A 62 3.40 -1.59 8.39
N GLY A 63 3.83 -2.70 9.00
CA GLY A 63 5.11 -2.75 9.70
C GLY A 63 6.27 -2.57 8.70
N LEU A 64 7.27 -1.79 9.06
CA LEU A 64 8.48 -1.57 8.26
C LEU A 64 9.49 -2.67 8.59
N GLY A 65 9.75 -3.55 7.62
CA GLY A 65 10.60 -4.74 7.80
C GLY A 65 9.91 -5.91 8.53
N HIS A 66 8.67 -5.75 9.01
CA HIS A 66 7.92 -6.80 9.68
C HIS A 66 6.43 -6.74 9.32
N ALA A 67 5.67 -7.79 9.62
CA ALA A 67 4.24 -7.84 9.35
C ALA A 67 3.44 -7.43 10.59
N VAL A 68 2.41 -6.62 10.39
CA VAL A 68 1.41 -6.26 11.41
C VAL A 68 0.03 -6.69 10.94
N GLU A 69 -0.83 -7.06 11.89
CA GLU A 69 -2.20 -7.43 11.62
C GLU A 69 -3.14 -6.25 11.96
N GLY A 70 -4.15 -6.02 11.12
CA GLY A 70 -5.14 -4.97 11.35
C GLY A 70 -6.39 -5.18 10.50
N ASP A 71 -7.35 -4.27 10.62
CA ASP A 71 -8.58 -4.28 9.83
C ASP A 71 -8.57 -3.11 8.83
N THR A 72 -9.16 -3.31 7.65
CA THR A 72 -9.22 -2.27 6.62
C THR A 72 -10.52 -2.29 5.83
N THR A 73 -10.90 -1.11 5.35
CA THR A 73 -12.02 -0.91 4.42
C THR A 73 -11.55 -0.61 3.00
N MET A 74 -10.23 -0.75 2.74
CA MET A 74 -9.56 -0.38 1.48
C MET A 74 -10.33 -0.84 0.25
N THR A 75 -10.55 0.09 -0.68
CA THR A 75 -11.17 -0.22 -1.97
C THR A 75 -10.23 -1.13 -2.77
N GLY A 76 -10.76 -2.28 -3.18
CA GLY A 76 -9.98 -3.37 -3.78
C GLY A 76 -10.75 -4.24 -4.77
N ASN A 77 -12.07 -4.05 -4.91
CA ASN A 77 -12.96 -4.89 -5.71
C ASN A 77 -12.43 -5.21 -7.12
N LEU A 78 -11.89 -4.21 -7.83
CA LEU A 78 -11.37 -4.40 -9.20
C LEU A 78 -10.15 -5.34 -9.26
N LEU A 79 -9.40 -5.46 -8.16
CA LEU A 79 -8.32 -6.44 -8.00
C LEU A 79 -8.81 -7.76 -7.37
N HIS A 80 -10.00 -7.79 -6.76
CA HIS A 80 -10.46 -8.87 -5.87
C HIS A 80 -11.73 -9.57 -6.38
N HIS A 81 -11.85 -9.86 -7.68
CA HIS A 81 -13.06 -10.46 -8.29
C HIS A 81 -14.36 -9.70 -8.01
N GLU A 82 -14.32 -8.37 -7.95
CA GLU A 82 -15.44 -7.50 -7.56
C GLU A 82 -15.92 -7.67 -6.11
N TYR A 83 -15.24 -8.47 -5.29
CA TYR A 83 -15.58 -8.56 -3.87
C TYR A 83 -15.21 -7.25 -3.16
N GLN A 84 -16.21 -6.64 -2.50
CA GLN A 84 -16.03 -5.42 -1.70
C GLN A 84 -16.73 -5.56 -0.34
N PRO A 85 -16.22 -6.40 0.57
CA PRO A 85 -16.71 -6.42 1.94
C PRO A 85 -16.54 -5.05 2.60
N ASP A 86 -17.39 -4.75 3.60
CA ASP A 86 -17.32 -3.49 4.33
C ASP A 86 -16.01 -3.35 5.12
N SER A 87 -15.46 -4.48 5.61
CA SER A 87 -14.18 -4.58 6.30
C SER A 87 -13.53 -5.93 6.02
N LEU A 88 -12.21 -5.94 5.97
CA LEU A 88 -11.39 -7.14 5.81
C LEU A 88 -10.25 -7.15 6.84
N ARG A 89 -9.92 -8.34 7.33
CA ARG A 89 -8.70 -8.58 8.10
C ARG A 89 -7.50 -8.60 7.15
N VAL A 90 -6.45 -7.83 7.48
CA VAL A 90 -5.25 -7.69 6.66
C VAL A 90 -3.98 -7.90 7.48
N ILE A 91 -3.01 -8.62 6.92
CA ILE A 91 -1.63 -8.69 7.40
C ILE A 91 -0.76 -7.90 6.42
N ALA A 92 -0.17 -6.81 6.89
CA ALA A 92 0.49 -5.83 6.05
C ALA A 92 1.94 -5.57 6.48
N ARG A 93 2.82 -5.39 5.50
CA ARG A 93 4.24 -5.06 5.69
C ARG A 93 4.72 -4.11 4.60
N GLY A 94 5.64 -3.23 4.93
CA GLY A 94 6.33 -2.31 4.04
C GLY A 94 7.84 -2.53 4.09
N VAL A 95 8.51 -2.31 2.97
CA VAL A 95 9.98 -2.22 2.88
C VAL A 95 10.38 -1.18 1.85
N TRP A 96 11.46 -0.48 2.12
CA TRP A 96 12.13 0.36 1.14
C TRP A 96 13.00 -0.52 0.25
N ARG A 97 12.67 -0.55 -1.05
CA ARG A 97 13.44 -1.28 -2.08
C ARG A 97 14.70 -0.53 -2.49
N ASP A 98 14.63 0.79 -2.38
CA ASP A 98 15.71 1.75 -2.55
C ASP A 98 15.33 3.05 -1.79
N GLU A 99 16.12 4.11 -1.94
CA GLU A 99 15.89 5.40 -1.26
C GLU A 99 14.54 6.06 -1.59
N ARG A 100 13.92 5.74 -2.73
CA ARG A 100 12.70 6.42 -3.22
C ARG A 100 11.53 5.51 -3.44
N ARG A 101 11.69 4.20 -3.25
CA ARG A 101 10.65 3.21 -3.51
C ARG A 101 10.22 2.48 -2.25
N LEU A 102 9.03 2.81 -1.75
CA LEU A 102 8.35 2.06 -0.69
C LEU A 102 7.44 1.01 -1.33
N GLU A 103 7.68 -0.27 -1.02
CA GLU A 103 6.81 -1.37 -1.42
C GLU A 103 6.10 -1.96 -0.21
N MET A 104 4.77 -1.98 -0.25
CA MET A 104 3.92 -2.62 0.74
C MET A 104 3.28 -3.89 0.17
N THR A 105 3.18 -4.92 1.00
CA THR A 105 2.43 -6.14 0.72
C THR A 105 1.26 -6.23 1.69
N TRP A 106 0.05 -6.37 1.17
CA TRP A 106 -1.16 -6.52 1.99
C TRP A 106 -1.80 -7.88 1.72
N ARG A 107 -1.87 -8.72 2.74
CA ARG A 107 -2.48 -10.05 2.65
C ARG A 107 -3.85 -10.02 3.31
N PHE A 108 -4.91 -10.19 2.53
CA PHE A 108 -6.28 -10.17 3.04
C PHE A 108 -6.64 -11.56 3.55
N VAL A 109 -6.65 -11.73 4.87
CA VAL A 109 -6.56 -13.02 5.58
C VAL A 109 -7.67 -14.01 5.21
N GLU A 110 -8.86 -13.50 4.97
CA GLU A 110 -10.06 -14.32 4.67
C GLU A 110 -10.23 -14.58 3.16
N THR A 111 -9.21 -14.25 2.35
CA THR A 111 -9.26 -14.31 0.88
C THR A 111 -7.99 -14.92 0.30
N ALA A 112 -7.97 -15.14 -1.02
CA ALA A 112 -6.77 -15.54 -1.75
C ALA A 112 -5.87 -14.36 -2.18
N PHE A 113 -6.29 -13.11 -1.91
CA PHE A 113 -5.68 -11.92 -2.47
C PHE A 113 -4.52 -11.40 -1.63
N CYS A 114 -3.44 -11.10 -2.32
CA CYS A 114 -2.28 -10.41 -1.79
C CYS A 114 -1.96 -9.24 -2.72
N ASP A 115 -2.19 -8.02 -2.23
CA ASP A 115 -1.83 -6.82 -2.97
C ASP A 115 -0.35 -6.51 -2.80
N THR A 116 0.26 -6.01 -3.86
CA THR A 116 1.53 -5.29 -3.83
C THR A 116 1.28 -3.85 -4.22
N VAL A 117 1.63 -2.94 -3.34
CA VAL A 117 1.48 -1.49 -3.53
C VAL A 117 2.87 -0.88 -3.55
N THR A 118 3.23 -0.22 -4.65
CA THR A 118 4.51 0.46 -4.79
C THR A 118 4.26 1.96 -4.87
N LEU A 119 4.94 2.70 -4.00
CA LEU A 119 5.07 4.14 -4.06
C LEU A 119 6.49 4.49 -4.51
N THR A 120 6.61 5.24 -5.60
CA THR A 120 7.89 5.80 -6.06
C THR A 120 7.83 7.32 -5.91
N PHE A 121 8.69 7.88 -5.07
CA PHE A 121 8.70 9.31 -4.76
C PHE A 121 9.68 10.07 -5.66
N GLY A 122 9.17 11.11 -6.31
CA GLY A 122 9.95 12.12 -7.01
C GLY A 122 10.10 13.40 -6.17
N ASP A 123 10.45 14.50 -6.84
CA ASP A 123 10.59 15.81 -6.20
C ASP A 123 9.22 16.50 -6.11
N GLY A 124 8.42 16.07 -5.13
CA GLY A 124 7.07 16.60 -4.90
C GLY A 124 5.95 15.86 -5.64
N ASP A 125 6.28 14.79 -6.34
CA ASP A 125 5.33 13.85 -6.95
C ASP A 125 5.46 12.44 -6.37
N VAL A 126 4.41 11.65 -6.55
CA VAL A 126 4.39 10.23 -6.20
C VAL A 126 3.75 9.44 -7.32
N ARG A 127 4.38 8.33 -7.69
CA ARG A 127 3.78 7.30 -8.52
C ARG A 127 3.24 6.19 -7.62
N LEU A 128 1.96 5.86 -7.79
CA LEU A 128 1.28 4.76 -7.10
C LEU A 128 0.95 3.65 -8.11
N ASP A 129 1.52 2.47 -7.88
CA ASP A 129 1.21 1.24 -8.60
C ASP A 129 0.55 0.24 -7.62
N ARG A 130 -0.55 -0.37 -8.04
CA ARG A 130 -1.23 -1.44 -7.29
C ARG A 130 -1.45 -2.66 -8.16
N ARG A 131 -1.10 -3.83 -7.63
CA ARG A 131 -1.34 -5.13 -8.26
C ARG A 131 -1.73 -6.18 -7.25
N VAL A 132 -2.24 -7.30 -7.73
CA VAL A 132 -2.65 -8.46 -6.94
C VAL A 132 -2.01 -9.73 -7.47
N ASN A 133 -1.81 -10.72 -6.60
CA ASN A 133 -1.25 -12.03 -6.97
C ASN A 133 -2.13 -12.83 -7.93
N THR A 134 -3.47 -12.74 -7.79
CA THR A 134 -4.42 -13.49 -8.58
C THR A 134 -5.72 -12.69 -8.74
N ASN A 135 -6.26 -12.72 -9.95
CA ASN A 135 -7.57 -12.16 -10.29
C ASN A 135 -8.03 -12.82 -11.60
N ALA A 136 -9.34 -12.83 -11.86
CA ALA A 136 -9.92 -13.29 -13.12
C ALA A 136 -9.90 -12.17 -14.16
N GLY A 137 -9.90 -10.92 -13.68
CA GLY A 137 -9.68 -9.73 -14.47
C GLY A 137 -8.21 -9.30 -14.46
N PRO A 138 -7.94 -8.00 -14.65
CA PRO A 138 -6.59 -7.44 -14.58
C PRO A 138 -5.90 -7.73 -13.24
N LEU A 139 -4.60 -8.03 -13.30
CA LEU A 139 -3.76 -8.20 -12.12
C LEU A 139 -3.21 -6.88 -11.59
N GLU A 140 -3.35 -5.79 -12.34
CA GLU A 140 -2.80 -4.47 -12.03
C GLU A 140 -3.82 -3.39 -12.35
N ARG A 141 -3.82 -2.30 -11.57
CA ARG A 141 -4.57 -1.06 -11.89
C ARG A 141 -3.68 -0.10 -12.69
N PRO A 142 -4.25 0.81 -13.49
CA PRO A 142 -3.46 1.88 -14.09
C PRO A 142 -2.69 2.65 -13.03
N THR A 143 -1.45 3.01 -13.35
CA THR A 143 -0.62 3.82 -12.49
C THR A 143 -1.28 5.17 -12.22
N LEU A 144 -1.28 5.57 -10.95
CA LEU A 144 -1.72 6.90 -10.54
C LEU A 144 -0.50 7.80 -10.31
N LEU A 145 -0.57 9.03 -10.83
CA LEU A 145 0.45 10.06 -10.63
C LEU A 145 -0.12 11.15 -9.73
N GLY A 146 0.41 11.24 -8.51
CA GLY A 146 0.02 12.20 -7.50
C GLY A 146 1.03 13.34 -7.40
N ARG A 147 0.55 14.51 -6.99
CA ARG A 147 1.40 15.67 -6.68
C ARG A 147 1.13 16.10 -5.26
N ALA A 148 2.15 16.56 -4.56
CA ALA A 148 1.96 17.17 -3.25
C ALA A 148 0.97 18.32 -3.33
N ALA A 149 0.01 18.34 -2.40
CA ALA A 149 -0.92 19.46 -2.22
C ALA A 149 -0.21 20.73 -1.73
#